data_AF-A0A959VII7-F1
#
_entry.id   AF-A0A959VII7-F1
#
_cell.length_a   1.000
_cell.length_b   1.000
_cell.length_c   1.000
_cell.angle_alpha   90.00
_cell.angle_beta   90.00
_cell.angle_gamma   90.00
#
_symmetry.space_group_name_H-M   'P 1'
#
loop_
_entity.id
_entity.type
_entity.pdbx_description
1 polymer ?
#
loop_
_entity_poly.entity_id
_entity_poly.type
_entity_poly.pdbx_seq_one_letter_code
_entity_poly.pdbx_strand_id
1 'polypeptide(L)'
;MLKLTSLLALTGVMGVAQAQFLYQAQRDIADQGIKLVGWGGGLVAQSDDVAWEGSRSIRISSQSFFQGGILNFGSAQNLSSPFADKNNLLMVRLNIPVITGGGGGGGRQGGGGLSGTGEGSGGDGGRQNNTVQVEVKPLKTVRMVFTTSDGKKSECYLDISNITKDERGWISAGIPLQAINGFGVTNKMITSIAIGGDTRSTFYVGGMNIENDRTPVYAEPNVRDLNLAYGDEVTFSATGYAGATPVKFMWDFDSRDGITEDATGQVVKRRFRTPGTFTVTLTAVDIYGLKQPYSTTIKVTVNP
;
A
#
# COMPACT_ATOMS: atom_id res chain seq x y z
N MET A 1 36.82 -37.13 -38.65
CA MET A 1 36.69 -36.22 -37.49
C MET A 1 35.25 -35.78 -37.38
N LEU A 2 34.52 -36.19 -36.35
CA LEU A 2 33.47 -35.39 -35.71
C LEU A 2 33.19 -36.06 -34.35
N LYS A 3 33.44 -35.34 -33.25
CA LYS A 3 33.28 -35.83 -31.87
C LYS A 3 31.81 -35.71 -31.47
N LEU A 4 31.21 -36.80 -30.98
CA LEU A 4 29.98 -36.76 -30.19
C LEU A 4 30.34 -36.26 -28.79
N THR A 5 29.87 -35.07 -28.43
CA THR A 5 29.89 -34.58 -27.04
C THR A 5 28.50 -34.72 -26.44
N SER A 6 28.42 -35.60 -25.44
CA SER A 6 27.27 -35.85 -24.58
C SER A 6 26.83 -34.58 -23.85
N LEU A 7 25.56 -34.20 -24.02
CA LEU A 7 24.95 -33.11 -23.27
C LEU A 7 24.53 -33.64 -21.89
N LEU A 8 25.28 -33.28 -20.85
CA LEU A 8 24.95 -33.57 -19.46
C LEU A 8 23.72 -32.72 -19.09
N ALA A 9 22.55 -33.36 -18.92
CA ALA A 9 21.38 -32.70 -18.36
C ALA A 9 21.65 -32.42 -16.87
N LEU A 10 22.10 -31.20 -16.56
CA LEU A 10 22.12 -30.69 -15.19
C LEU A 10 20.66 -30.44 -14.79
N THR A 11 20.01 -31.43 -14.18
CA THR A 11 18.80 -31.18 -13.38
C THR A 11 19.25 -30.48 -12.11
N GLY A 12 19.45 -29.16 -12.20
CA GLY A 12 19.54 -28.31 -11.03
C GLY A 12 18.19 -28.36 -10.34
N VAL A 13 18.13 -29.04 -9.19
CA VAL A 13 17.03 -28.83 -8.25
C VAL A 13 17.17 -27.39 -7.79
N MET A 14 16.41 -26.48 -8.41
CA MET A 14 16.26 -25.13 -7.89
C MET A 14 15.65 -25.27 -6.51
N GLY A 15 16.46 -25.08 -5.47
CA GLY A 15 15.95 -24.92 -4.12
C GLY A 15 14.97 -23.76 -4.14
N VAL A 16 13.69 -24.05 -3.90
CA VAL A 16 12.69 -23.01 -3.69
C VAL A 16 13.14 -22.25 -2.44
N ALA A 17 13.66 -21.03 -2.61
CA ALA A 17 14.01 -20.19 -1.48
C ALA A 17 12.74 -20.01 -0.63
N GLN A 18 12.77 -20.50 0.61
CA GLN A 18 11.64 -20.29 1.52
C GLN A 18 11.49 -18.79 1.76
N ALA A 19 10.26 -18.28 1.62
CA ALA A 19 9.96 -16.89 1.94
C ALA A 19 10.34 -16.60 3.40
N GLN A 20 11.13 -15.55 3.63
CA GLN A 20 11.50 -15.14 4.98
C GLN A 20 10.34 -14.33 5.58
N PHE A 21 9.65 -14.91 6.56
CA PHE A 21 8.54 -14.25 7.24
C PHE A 21 9.01 -13.50 8.49
N LEU A 22 8.53 -12.27 8.64
CA LEU A 22 8.66 -11.49 9.87
C LEU A 22 7.39 -11.64 10.73
N TYR A 23 6.23 -11.85 10.09
CA TYR A 23 4.96 -12.11 10.77
C TYR A 23 4.03 -12.94 9.87
N GLN A 24 3.43 -13.98 10.45
CA GLN A 24 2.46 -14.87 9.81
C GLN A 24 1.16 -14.88 10.62
N ALA A 25 0.04 -14.48 10.00
CA ALA A 25 -1.28 -14.48 10.62
C ALA A 25 -1.81 -15.88 11.01
N GLN A 26 -1.29 -16.93 10.37
CA GLN A 26 -1.69 -18.32 10.55
C GLN A 26 -1.14 -18.91 11.85
N ARG A 27 -0.19 -18.22 12.51
CA ARG A 27 0.43 -18.65 13.75
C ARG A 27 0.07 -17.70 14.88
N ASP A 28 0.02 -18.23 16.10
CA ASP A 28 -0.08 -17.38 17.27
C ASP A 28 1.10 -16.40 17.33
N ILE A 29 0.84 -15.19 17.80
CA ILE A 29 1.89 -14.17 17.84
C ILE A 29 2.94 -14.49 18.91
N ALA A 30 2.52 -15.11 20.02
CA ALA A 30 3.41 -15.57 21.08
C ALA A 30 4.30 -16.72 20.58
N ASP A 31 3.76 -17.65 19.80
CA ASP A 31 4.50 -18.77 19.21
C ASP A 31 5.54 -18.33 18.16
N GLN A 32 5.39 -17.12 17.64
CA GLN A 32 6.37 -16.47 16.76
C GLN A 32 7.43 -15.68 17.55
N GLY A 33 7.33 -15.64 18.88
CA GLY A 33 8.20 -14.87 19.74
C GLY A 33 8.01 -13.36 19.60
N ILE A 34 6.82 -12.90 19.18
CA ILE A 34 6.54 -11.48 18.97
C ILE A 34 5.73 -10.95 20.15
N LYS A 35 6.21 -9.89 20.79
CA LYS A 35 5.49 -9.16 21.84
C LYS A 35 4.93 -7.86 21.28
N LEU A 36 3.64 -7.63 21.51
CA LEU A 36 2.95 -6.42 21.08
C LEU A 36 2.94 -5.36 22.19
N VAL A 37 3.30 -4.12 21.86
CA VAL A 37 3.32 -2.98 22.78
C VAL A 37 2.78 -1.73 22.09
N GLY A 38 2.00 -0.91 22.79
CA GLY A 38 1.52 0.37 22.25
C GLY A 38 2.67 1.29 21.84
N TRP A 39 2.52 2.01 20.73
CA TRP A 39 3.45 3.05 20.29
C TRP A 39 2.84 4.44 20.46
N GLY A 40 3.41 5.25 21.35
CA GLY A 40 2.76 6.49 21.79
C GLY A 40 1.46 6.18 22.52
N GLY A 41 0.37 6.87 22.17
CA GLY A 41 -0.98 6.58 22.66
C GLY A 41 -1.73 5.50 21.86
N GLY A 42 -1.07 4.82 20.92
CA GLY A 42 -1.70 3.78 20.10
C GLY A 42 -1.92 2.47 20.85
N LEU A 43 -2.84 1.66 20.34
CA LEU A 43 -3.14 0.32 20.86
C LEU A 43 -2.77 -0.74 19.82
N VAL A 44 -2.39 -1.92 20.30
CA VAL A 44 -2.08 -3.06 19.44
C VAL A 44 -2.45 -4.37 20.13
N ALA A 45 -3.06 -5.27 19.37
CA ALA A 45 -3.44 -6.59 19.84
C ALA A 45 -3.52 -7.58 18.68
N GLN A 46 -3.31 -8.87 18.95
CA GLN A 46 -3.75 -9.90 18.01
C GLN A 46 -5.29 -9.95 18.04
N SER A 47 -5.90 -10.16 16.89
CA SER A 47 -7.35 -10.18 16.72
C SER A 47 -7.75 -11.17 15.64
N ASP A 48 -8.95 -11.71 15.76
CA ASP A 48 -9.66 -12.51 14.75
C ASP A 48 -10.81 -11.73 14.07
N ASP A 49 -11.05 -10.46 14.46
CA ASP A 49 -12.11 -9.59 13.91
C ASP A 49 -12.01 -9.46 12.39
N VAL A 50 -10.77 -9.30 11.89
CA VAL A 50 -10.43 -9.21 10.46
C VAL A 50 -9.23 -10.11 10.21
N ALA A 51 -9.48 -11.38 9.95
CA ALA A 51 -8.42 -12.38 9.78
C ALA A 51 -7.85 -12.44 8.36
N TRP A 52 -6.52 -12.48 8.23
CA TRP A 52 -5.86 -12.87 6.99
C TRP A 52 -5.93 -14.39 6.86
N GLU A 53 -6.33 -14.89 5.69
CA GLU A 53 -6.47 -16.34 5.43
C GLU A 53 -7.31 -17.11 6.48
N GLY A 54 -8.24 -16.43 7.16
CA GLY A 54 -9.19 -17.06 8.09
C GLY A 54 -8.60 -17.45 9.45
N SER A 55 -7.40 -16.98 9.78
CA SER A 55 -6.76 -17.23 11.08
C SER A 55 -6.84 -16.02 12.01
N ARG A 56 -5.88 -15.09 11.91
CA ARG A 56 -5.75 -13.92 12.80
C ARG A 56 -5.18 -12.73 12.04
N SER A 57 -5.01 -11.61 12.72
CA SER A 57 -4.24 -10.44 12.27
C SER A 57 -3.77 -9.65 13.48
N ILE A 58 -2.93 -8.65 13.26
CA ILE A 58 -2.56 -7.66 14.29
C ILE A 58 -3.43 -6.44 14.07
N ARG A 59 -4.34 -6.17 15.00
CA ARG A 59 -5.12 -4.94 15.04
C ARG A 59 -4.27 -3.82 15.62
N ILE A 60 -4.18 -2.70 14.91
CA ILE A 60 -3.48 -1.48 15.33
C ILE A 60 -4.47 -0.34 15.33
N SER A 61 -4.59 0.36 16.46
CA SER A 61 -5.38 1.57 16.59
C SER A 61 -4.45 2.77 16.78
N SER A 62 -4.46 3.67 15.81
CA SER A 62 -3.79 4.97 15.88
C SER A 62 -4.73 5.98 16.54
N GLN A 63 -4.28 6.64 17.62
CA GLN A 63 -5.06 7.67 18.32
C GLN A 63 -4.68 9.11 17.91
N SER A 64 -3.51 9.28 17.30
CA SER A 64 -2.99 10.53 16.75
C SER A 64 -1.89 10.21 15.72
N PHE A 65 -1.36 11.23 15.06
CA PHE A 65 -0.38 11.11 13.97
C PHE A 65 0.81 10.21 14.34
N PHE A 66 0.95 9.10 13.61
CA PHE A 66 1.99 8.08 13.74
C PHE A 66 2.14 7.46 15.14
N GLN A 67 1.02 7.33 15.86
CA GLN A 67 0.90 6.44 17.00
C GLN A 67 0.29 5.11 16.55
N GLY A 68 0.56 4.02 17.25
CA GLY A 68 0.04 2.70 16.86
C GLY A 68 0.58 1.56 17.72
N GLY A 69 1.25 0.60 17.08
CA GLY A 69 1.76 -0.60 17.71
C GLY A 69 3.22 -0.87 17.42
N ILE A 70 3.90 -1.53 18.34
CA ILE A 70 5.26 -2.06 18.20
C ILE A 70 5.18 -3.58 18.26
N LEU A 71 5.78 -4.22 17.28
CA LEU A 71 6.09 -5.64 17.29
C LEU A 71 7.53 -5.80 17.74
N ASN A 72 7.75 -6.31 18.94
CA ASN A 72 9.07 -6.63 19.47
C ASN A 72 9.39 -8.10 19.21
N PHE A 73 10.46 -8.37 18.48
CA PHE A 73 10.89 -9.74 18.20
C PHE A 73 11.75 -10.27 19.35
N GLY A 74 11.42 -11.45 19.86
CA GLY A 74 12.21 -12.14 20.89
C GLY A 74 13.60 -12.56 20.41
N SER A 75 13.81 -12.60 19.08
CA SER A 75 15.12 -12.76 18.45
C SER A 75 15.21 -11.83 17.24
N ALA A 76 16.38 -11.23 17.04
CA ALA A 76 16.57 -10.28 15.96
C ALA A 76 16.41 -10.95 14.58
N GLN A 77 15.63 -10.33 13.70
CA GLN A 77 15.37 -10.80 12.35
C GLN A 77 16.49 -10.33 11.42
N ASN A 78 17.29 -11.27 10.90
CA ASN A 78 18.42 -10.95 10.04
C ASN A 78 17.97 -10.71 8.59
N LEU A 79 18.07 -9.46 8.13
CA LEU A 79 17.80 -9.08 6.74
C LEU A 79 19.06 -8.73 5.94
N SER A 80 20.26 -9.09 6.41
CA SER A 80 21.52 -8.74 5.74
C SER A 80 21.62 -9.33 4.33
N SER A 81 21.29 -10.63 4.18
CA SER A 81 21.29 -11.28 2.86
C SER A 81 20.14 -10.77 1.97
N PRO A 82 18.88 -10.67 2.46
CA PRO A 82 17.81 -10.01 1.72
C PRO A 82 18.16 -8.61 1.20
N PHE A 83 18.79 -7.77 2.04
CA PHE A 83 19.12 -6.38 1.69
C PHE A 83 20.10 -6.26 0.51
N ALA A 84 20.92 -7.29 0.26
CA ALA A 84 21.91 -7.28 -0.81
C ALA A 84 21.29 -7.33 -2.22
N ASP A 85 20.09 -7.88 -2.38
CA ASP A 85 19.35 -7.87 -3.65
C ASP A 85 18.32 -6.73 -3.64
N LYS A 86 18.46 -5.78 -4.58
CA LYS A 86 17.55 -4.64 -4.72
C LYS A 86 16.11 -5.04 -5.05
N ASN A 87 15.88 -6.25 -5.54
CA ASN A 87 14.55 -6.76 -5.86
C ASN A 87 13.81 -7.32 -4.62
N ASN A 88 14.48 -7.42 -3.47
CA ASN A 88 13.83 -7.87 -2.25
C ASN A 88 13.02 -6.73 -1.60
N LEU A 89 11.73 -6.98 -1.50
CA LEU A 89 10.73 -6.11 -0.89
C LEU A 89 10.33 -6.68 0.47
N LEU A 90 10.16 -5.80 1.46
CA LEU A 90 9.30 -6.08 2.60
C LEU A 90 7.85 -5.96 2.15
N MET A 91 7.18 -7.09 2.00
CA MET A 91 5.75 -7.17 1.73
C MET A 91 4.98 -7.00 3.03
N VAL A 92 4.00 -6.10 3.03
CA VAL A 92 3.08 -5.89 4.14
C VAL A 92 1.66 -6.04 3.64
N ARG A 93 0.88 -6.88 4.33
CA ARG A 93 -0.55 -7.08 4.05
C ARG A 93 -1.36 -6.28 5.06
N LEU A 94 -2.18 -5.35 4.57
CA LEU A 94 -2.94 -4.42 5.39
C LEU A 94 -4.43 -4.53 5.09
N ASN A 95 -5.29 -4.41 6.10
CA ASN A 95 -6.72 -4.23 5.91
C ASN A 95 -7.18 -2.98 6.66
N ILE A 96 -7.94 -2.14 5.98
CA ILE A 96 -8.50 -0.91 6.52
C ILE A 96 -10.01 -1.06 6.40
N PRO A 97 -10.71 -1.45 7.49
CA PRO A 97 -12.15 -1.56 7.48
C PRO A 97 -12.76 -0.22 7.09
N VAL A 98 -13.79 -0.28 6.24
CA VAL A 98 -14.60 0.90 5.97
C VAL A 98 -15.33 1.24 7.26
N ILE A 99 -15.14 2.46 7.77
CA ILE A 99 -15.98 2.98 8.83
C ILE A 99 -17.33 3.30 8.18
N THR A 100 -18.24 2.35 8.14
CA THR A 100 -19.64 2.63 7.83
C THR A 100 -20.18 3.46 8.98
N GLY A 101 -20.36 4.76 8.77
CA GLY A 101 -20.99 5.63 9.75
C GLY A 101 -22.40 5.12 10.05
N GLY A 102 -22.60 4.51 11.21
CA GLY A 102 -23.88 4.01 11.66
C GLY A 102 -23.85 3.73 13.16
N GLY A 103 -24.56 4.57 13.93
CA GLY A 103 -24.72 4.38 15.36
C GLY A 103 -25.51 3.11 15.70
N GLY A 104 -25.28 2.62 16.93
CA GLY A 104 -25.97 1.48 17.52
C GLY A 104 -25.01 0.81 18.51
N GLY A 105 -25.01 1.16 19.79
CA GLY A 105 -26.18 1.00 20.66
C GLY A 105 -26.29 -0.46 21.14
N GLY A 106 -25.22 -1.00 21.72
CA GLY A 106 -25.21 -2.33 22.35
C GLY A 106 -25.32 -2.27 23.87
N GLY A 107 -26.21 -1.42 24.40
CA GLY A 107 -26.57 -1.41 25.80
C GLY A 107 -27.58 -2.52 26.08
N ARG A 108 -27.14 -3.55 26.81
CA ARG A 108 -27.98 -4.65 27.31
C ARG A 108 -29.26 -4.10 27.94
N GLN A 109 -30.41 -4.45 27.35
CA GLN A 109 -31.73 -4.21 27.89
C GLN A 109 -31.95 -5.17 29.08
N GLY A 110 -31.71 -4.67 30.29
CA GLY A 110 -32.14 -5.29 31.54
C GLY A 110 -33.47 -4.69 31.96
N GLY A 111 -34.50 -5.53 32.03
CA GLY A 111 -35.85 -5.15 32.41
C GLY A 111 -35.96 -4.68 33.87
N GLY A 112 -36.98 -3.86 34.10
CA GLY A 112 -37.36 -3.36 35.42
C GLY A 112 -38.36 -2.23 35.28
N GLY A 113 -39.64 -2.58 35.14
CA GLY A 113 -40.72 -1.60 35.16
C GLY A 113 -40.87 -0.97 36.53
N LEU A 114 -41.35 0.27 36.56
CA LEU A 114 -42.17 0.81 37.63
C LEU A 114 -42.83 2.11 37.13
N SER A 115 -44.13 2.16 37.41
CA SER A 115 -45.13 3.19 37.14
C SER A 115 -44.83 4.56 37.77
N GLY A 116 -45.19 5.63 37.06
CA GLY A 116 -45.26 6.99 37.59
C GLY A 116 -46.02 7.92 36.67
N THR A 117 -47.30 8.12 36.96
CA THR A 117 -48.18 9.13 36.37
C THR A 117 -47.74 10.54 36.75
N GLY A 118 -47.63 11.45 35.78
CA GLY A 118 -47.39 12.86 36.02
C GLY A 118 -47.61 13.68 34.75
N GLU A 119 -48.78 14.30 34.65
CA GLU A 119 -49.10 15.35 33.68
C GLU A 119 -48.17 16.56 33.86
N GLY A 120 -47.64 17.08 32.74
CA GLY A 120 -46.78 18.25 32.73
C GLY A 120 -46.63 18.80 31.31
N SER A 121 -47.58 19.65 30.94
CA SER A 121 -47.54 20.51 29.75
C SER A 121 -46.35 21.48 29.82
N GLY A 122 -45.55 21.59 28.75
CA GLY A 122 -44.70 22.76 28.54
C GLY A 122 -43.52 22.57 27.59
N GLY A 123 -43.57 23.28 26.46
CA GLY A 123 -42.39 23.81 25.78
C GLY A 123 -41.82 22.96 24.64
N ASP A 124 -42.37 23.18 23.44
CA ASP A 124 -41.77 22.77 22.17
C ASP A 124 -40.52 23.62 21.90
N GLY A 125 -39.40 23.23 22.53
CA GLY A 125 -38.08 23.79 22.29
C GLY A 125 -37.40 22.96 21.22
N GLY A 126 -37.52 23.40 19.96
CA GLY A 126 -36.84 22.80 18.81
C GLY A 126 -35.34 22.71 19.04
N ARG A 127 -34.88 21.54 19.53
CA ARG A 127 -33.48 21.16 19.52
C ARG A 127 -33.08 20.92 18.07
N GLN A 128 -32.51 21.93 17.44
CA GLN A 128 -31.66 21.72 16.28
C GLN A 128 -30.58 20.72 16.69
N ASN A 129 -30.73 19.47 16.26
CA ASN A 129 -29.67 18.48 16.26
C ASN A 129 -28.57 19.00 15.33
N ASN A 130 -27.69 19.81 15.88
CA ASN A 130 -26.44 20.15 15.24
C ASN A 130 -25.53 18.91 15.35
N THR A 131 -25.86 17.89 14.56
CA THR A 131 -24.98 16.75 14.33
C THR A 131 -23.73 17.33 13.68
N VAL A 132 -22.72 17.63 14.50
CA VAL A 132 -21.37 17.90 14.02
C VAL A 132 -20.97 16.63 13.29
N GLN A 133 -21.05 16.65 11.96
CA GLN A 133 -20.50 15.57 11.16
C GLN A 133 -19.00 15.60 11.39
N VAL A 134 -18.52 14.72 12.26
CA VAL A 134 -17.09 14.52 12.46
C VAL A 134 -16.58 13.96 11.14
N GLU A 135 -15.89 14.78 10.37
CA GLU A 135 -15.21 14.35 9.15
C GLU A 135 -14.21 13.25 9.52
N VAL A 136 -14.51 12.01 9.12
CA VAL A 136 -13.61 10.89 9.29
C VAL A 136 -12.55 10.97 8.20
N LYS A 137 -11.39 11.52 8.53
CA LYS A 137 -10.24 11.54 7.61
C LYS A 137 -9.79 10.11 7.31
N PRO A 138 -9.77 9.67 6.04
CA PRO A 138 -9.33 8.32 5.69
C PRO A 138 -7.83 8.15 5.98
N LEU A 139 -7.42 6.94 6.36
CA LEU A 139 -6.02 6.58 6.49
C LEU A 139 -5.39 6.57 5.10
N LYS A 140 -4.35 7.40 4.90
CA LYS A 140 -3.65 7.52 3.61
C LYS A 140 -2.25 6.97 3.67
N THR A 141 -1.62 7.03 4.84
CA THR A 141 -0.21 6.66 5.01
C THR A 141 -0.02 5.79 6.24
N VAL A 142 0.72 4.70 6.09
CA VAL A 142 1.27 3.91 7.21
C VAL A 142 2.76 4.17 7.32
N ARG A 143 3.19 4.66 8.49
CA ARG A 143 4.61 4.78 8.83
C ARG A 143 5.09 3.51 9.50
N MET A 144 6.26 3.05 9.11
CA MET A 144 6.97 1.97 9.79
C MET A 144 8.35 2.45 10.24
N VAL A 145 8.71 2.14 11.48
CA VAL A 145 10.02 2.43 12.07
C VAL A 145 10.66 1.12 12.52
N PHE A 146 11.82 0.81 11.95
CA PHE A 146 12.59 -0.38 12.21
C PHE A 146 13.68 -0.05 13.22
N THR A 147 13.74 -0.78 14.34
CA THR A 147 14.87 -0.71 15.26
C THR A 147 15.75 -1.93 15.04
N THR A 148 17.06 -1.70 14.96
CA THR A 148 18.07 -2.75 14.75
C THR A 148 18.90 -2.99 16.00
N SER A 149 19.57 -4.14 16.10
CA SER A 149 20.29 -4.54 17.31
C SER A 149 21.54 -3.69 17.61
N ASP A 150 22.02 -2.89 16.65
CA ASP A 150 23.04 -1.85 16.88
C ASP A 150 22.43 -0.53 17.39
N GLY A 151 21.14 -0.52 17.74
CA GLY A 151 20.41 0.63 18.29
C GLY A 151 19.96 1.65 17.25
N LYS A 152 20.26 1.44 15.96
CA LYS A 152 19.86 2.37 14.90
C LYS A 152 18.40 2.20 14.53
N LYS A 153 17.80 3.31 14.09
CA LYS A 153 16.44 3.37 13.58
C LYS A 153 16.42 3.71 12.11
N SER A 154 15.48 3.11 11.41
CA SER A 154 15.23 3.32 9.99
C SER A 154 13.73 3.47 9.79
N GLU A 155 13.30 4.18 8.75
CA GLU A 155 11.88 4.44 8.57
C GLU A 155 11.45 4.43 7.10
N CYS A 156 10.19 4.12 6.88
CA CYS A 156 9.54 4.28 5.59
C CYS A 156 8.07 4.68 5.76
N TYR A 157 7.51 5.22 4.69
CA TYR A 157 6.11 5.62 4.60
C TYR A 157 5.48 4.84 3.45
N LEU A 158 4.35 4.20 3.73
CA LEU A 158 3.56 3.49 2.75
C LEU A 158 2.30 4.29 2.45
N ASP A 159 2.22 4.87 1.26
CA ASP A 159 0.99 5.47 0.76
C ASP A 159 0.03 4.37 0.28
N ILE A 160 -1.15 4.33 0.89
CA ILE A 160 -2.21 3.35 0.66
C ILE A 160 -3.43 3.98 0.00
N SER A 161 -3.36 5.26 -0.37
CA SER A 161 -4.50 6.04 -0.89
C SER A 161 -5.07 5.47 -2.19
N ASN A 162 -4.20 4.92 -3.04
CA ASN A 162 -4.54 4.46 -4.39
C ASN A 162 -4.23 2.96 -4.61
N ILE A 163 -4.00 2.20 -3.54
CA ILE A 163 -3.75 0.76 -3.69
C ILE A 163 -5.09 0.02 -3.78
N THR A 164 -5.19 -0.84 -4.81
CA THR A 164 -6.38 -1.67 -5.02
C THR A 164 -6.51 -2.69 -3.89
N LYS A 165 -7.71 -2.79 -3.31
CA LYS A 165 -8.05 -3.81 -2.33
C LYS A 165 -8.49 -5.08 -3.05
N ASP A 166 -8.14 -6.24 -2.50
CA ASP A 166 -8.73 -7.51 -2.93
C ASP A 166 -10.21 -7.62 -2.51
N GLU A 167 -10.86 -8.71 -2.92
CA GLU A 167 -12.27 -9.00 -2.60
C GLU A 167 -12.57 -9.04 -1.09
N ARG A 168 -11.53 -9.26 -0.27
CA ARG A 168 -11.61 -9.33 1.19
C ARG A 168 -11.18 -8.02 1.87
N GLY A 169 -10.93 -6.97 1.10
CA GLY A 169 -10.55 -5.65 1.58
C GLY A 169 -9.07 -5.51 1.95
N TRP A 170 -8.23 -6.49 1.61
CA TRP A 170 -6.81 -6.46 1.91
C TRP A 170 -6.00 -5.78 0.80
N ILE A 171 -4.97 -5.09 1.24
CA ILE A 171 -3.96 -4.43 0.42
C ILE A 171 -2.66 -5.19 0.62
N SER A 172 -1.96 -5.50 -0.47
CA SER A 172 -0.57 -5.94 -0.42
C SER A 172 0.31 -4.83 -0.96
N ALA A 173 1.32 -4.43 -0.20
CA ALA A 173 2.27 -3.44 -0.64
C ALA A 173 3.70 -3.85 -0.32
N GLY A 174 4.58 -3.75 -1.30
CA GLY A 174 6.01 -3.99 -1.17
C GLY A 174 6.79 -2.71 -0.98
N ILE A 175 7.68 -2.68 0.03
CA ILE A 175 8.67 -1.63 0.20
C ILE A 175 10.05 -2.24 0.01
N PRO A 176 10.85 -1.76 -0.94
CA PRO A 176 12.20 -2.26 -1.11
C PRO A 176 13.04 -2.02 0.12
N LEU A 177 13.80 -3.04 0.54
CA LEU A 177 14.65 -2.92 1.73
C LEU A 177 15.67 -1.78 1.59
N GLN A 178 16.15 -1.54 0.36
CA GLN A 178 17.10 -0.45 0.05
C GLN A 178 16.44 0.94 0.05
N ALA A 179 15.11 1.03 -0.08
CA ALA A 179 14.37 2.29 -0.03
C ALA A 179 13.99 2.71 1.41
N ILE A 180 14.19 1.84 2.41
CA ILE A 180 13.94 2.17 3.81
C ILE A 180 15.02 3.15 4.28
N ASN A 181 14.63 4.38 4.61
CA ASN A 181 15.53 5.45 4.97
C ASN A 181 16.37 5.07 6.19
N GLY A 182 17.70 5.21 6.08
CA GLY A 182 18.65 4.85 7.12
C GLY A 182 18.91 3.35 7.29
N PHE A 183 18.18 2.46 6.59
CA PHE A 183 18.37 1.02 6.79
C PHE A 183 19.74 0.55 6.32
N GLY A 184 20.24 1.11 5.21
CA GLY A 184 21.54 0.82 4.62
C GLY A 184 22.74 0.95 5.57
N VAL A 185 22.67 1.84 6.56
CA VAL A 185 23.77 2.08 7.51
C VAL A 185 23.68 1.25 8.80
N THR A 186 22.66 0.42 8.96
CA THR A 186 22.50 -0.50 10.11
C THR A 186 23.15 -1.86 9.89
N ASN A 187 23.19 -2.69 10.93
CA ASN A 187 23.54 -4.10 10.82
C ASN A 187 22.42 -5.01 10.25
N LYS A 188 21.24 -4.47 9.89
CA LYS A 188 20.08 -5.19 9.30
C LYS A 188 19.47 -6.27 10.20
N MET A 189 19.81 -6.29 11.49
CA MET A 189 19.27 -7.23 12.48
C MET A 189 18.10 -6.57 13.21
N ILE A 190 16.88 -6.71 12.70
CA ILE A 190 15.70 -6.00 13.22
C ILE A 190 15.24 -6.60 14.56
N THR A 191 15.14 -5.77 15.59
CA THR A 191 14.63 -6.15 16.91
C THR A 191 13.19 -5.72 17.14
N SER A 192 12.73 -4.66 16.45
CA SER A 192 11.33 -4.26 16.48
C SER A 192 10.89 -3.48 15.25
N ILE A 193 9.58 -3.52 14.98
CA ILE A 193 8.91 -2.68 13.99
C ILE A 193 7.78 -1.94 14.68
N ALA A 194 7.84 -0.62 14.70
CA ALA A 194 6.73 0.23 15.10
C ALA A 194 5.93 0.62 13.85
N ILE A 195 4.60 0.55 13.93
CA ILE A 195 3.67 0.78 12.83
C ILE A 195 2.59 1.75 13.31
N GLY A 196 2.33 2.82 12.56
CA GLY A 196 1.34 3.83 12.92
C GLY A 196 0.74 4.50 11.69
N GLY A 197 -0.52 4.94 11.80
CA GLY A 197 -1.23 5.64 10.74
C GLY A 197 -1.07 7.16 10.78
N ASP A 198 -1.34 7.84 9.68
CA ASP A 198 -1.36 9.31 9.58
C ASP A 198 -2.67 9.96 10.06
N THR A 199 -3.64 9.16 10.48
CA THR A 199 -4.90 9.61 11.03
C THR A 199 -5.39 8.67 12.12
N ARG A 200 -6.32 9.14 12.94
CA ARG A 200 -7.03 8.30 13.91
C ARG A 200 -7.79 7.21 13.15
N SER A 201 -7.36 5.97 13.32
CA SER A 201 -7.86 4.84 12.54
C SER A 201 -7.59 3.53 13.26
N THR A 202 -8.36 2.50 12.90
CA THR A 202 -8.02 1.11 13.22
C THR A 202 -7.78 0.38 11.91
N PHE A 203 -6.65 -0.31 11.81
CA PHE A 203 -6.29 -1.12 10.66
C PHE A 203 -5.62 -2.42 11.14
N TYR A 204 -5.49 -3.38 10.23
CA TYR A 204 -4.99 -4.71 10.54
C TYR A 204 -3.77 -5.04 9.70
N VAL A 205 -2.79 -5.71 10.30
CA VAL A 205 -1.65 -6.30 9.60
C VAL A 205 -1.87 -7.81 9.51
N GLY A 206 -1.92 -8.34 8.29
CA GLY A 206 -2.19 -9.74 7.99
C GLY A 206 -0.93 -10.59 7.76
N GLY A 207 0.19 -9.94 7.48
CA GLY A 207 1.45 -10.64 7.27
C GLY A 207 2.56 -9.70 6.88
N MET A 208 3.79 -10.11 7.20
CA MET A 208 5.01 -9.45 6.74
C MET A 208 6.02 -10.49 6.31
N ASN A 209 6.51 -10.38 5.07
CA ASN A 209 7.54 -11.27 4.55
C ASN A 209 8.45 -10.54 3.58
N ILE A 210 9.63 -11.12 3.35
CA ILE A 210 10.48 -10.72 2.25
C ILE A 210 10.03 -11.46 0.99
N GLU A 211 9.93 -10.73 -0.11
CA GLU A 211 9.64 -11.28 -1.43
C GLU A 211 10.59 -10.70 -2.47
N ASN A 212 11.07 -11.54 -3.38
CA ASN A 212 11.92 -11.11 -4.48
C ASN A 212 11.04 -10.82 -5.70
N ASP A 213 10.84 -9.54 -6.02
CA ASP A 213 9.97 -9.14 -7.12
C ASP A 213 10.80 -8.60 -8.30
N ARG A 214 10.96 -9.47 -9.31
CA ARG A 214 11.63 -9.15 -10.58
C ARG A 214 10.64 -8.84 -11.70
N THR A 215 9.36 -8.68 -11.38
CA THR A 215 8.33 -8.38 -12.38
C THR A 215 8.68 -7.06 -13.06
N PRO A 216 8.82 -7.01 -14.39
CA PRO A 216 9.12 -5.78 -15.10
C PRO A 216 7.95 -4.80 -15.00
N VAL A 217 8.23 -3.51 -15.19
CA VAL A 217 7.17 -2.50 -15.33
C VAL A 217 6.49 -2.70 -16.68
N TYR A 218 5.18 -2.58 -16.71
CA TYR A 218 4.36 -2.60 -17.93
C TYR A 218 3.29 -1.53 -17.86
N ALA A 219 2.95 -0.94 -19.00
CA ALA A 219 1.80 -0.06 -19.12
C ALA A 219 1.12 -0.15 -20.48
N GLU A 220 -0.19 0.03 -20.48
CA GLU A 220 -1.05 0.06 -21.66
C GLU A 220 -1.90 1.34 -21.62
N PRO A 221 -1.78 2.23 -22.62
CA PRO A 221 -2.70 3.34 -22.77
C PRO A 221 -4.07 2.86 -23.25
N ASN A 222 -5.12 3.63 -22.99
CA ASN A 222 -6.48 3.33 -23.43
C ASN A 222 -6.67 3.39 -24.95
N VAL A 223 -5.76 4.04 -25.67
CA VAL A 223 -5.80 4.24 -27.12
C VAL A 223 -4.38 4.18 -27.71
N ARG A 224 -4.27 3.77 -28.98
CA ARG A 224 -3.00 3.69 -29.72
C ARG A 224 -2.91 4.67 -30.88
N ASP A 225 -4.04 4.99 -31.48
CA ASP A 225 -4.17 5.96 -32.56
C ASP A 225 -5.41 6.83 -32.34
N LEU A 226 -5.32 8.11 -32.65
CA LEU A 226 -6.43 9.06 -32.60
C LEU A 226 -6.45 9.95 -33.83
N ASN A 227 -7.64 10.17 -34.37
CA ASN A 227 -7.91 11.19 -35.37
C ASN A 227 -8.87 12.21 -34.76
N LEU A 228 -8.40 13.45 -34.60
CA LEU A 228 -9.09 14.52 -33.89
C LEU A 228 -9.36 15.69 -34.84
N ALA A 229 -10.35 16.51 -34.51
CA ALA A 229 -10.53 17.83 -35.10
C ALA A 229 -9.74 18.89 -34.30
N TYR A 230 -9.45 20.02 -34.93
CA TYR A 230 -8.80 21.13 -34.27
C TYR A 230 -9.56 21.56 -33.01
N GLY A 231 -8.84 21.65 -31.89
CA GLY A 231 -9.39 22.11 -30.63
C GLY A 231 -10.07 21.03 -29.80
N ASP A 232 -10.12 19.77 -30.25
CA ASP A 232 -10.65 18.67 -29.46
C ASP A 232 -9.84 18.44 -28.17
N GLU A 233 -10.56 18.13 -27.08
CA GLU A 233 -9.97 17.69 -25.82
C GLU A 233 -10.15 16.18 -25.69
N VAL A 234 -9.04 15.50 -25.40
CA VAL A 234 -8.99 14.05 -25.25
C VAL A 234 -8.59 13.71 -23.84
N THR A 235 -9.20 12.65 -23.32
CA THR A 235 -8.78 12.01 -22.07
C THR A 235 -7.89 10.83 -22.39
N PHE A 236 -6.63 10.92 -22.02
CA PHE A 236 -5.70 9.81 -22.01
C PHE A 236 -5.78 9.11 -20.66
N SER A 237 -5.77 7.78 -20.69
CA SER A 237 -5.64 7.00 -19.47
C SER A 237 -4.74 5.80 -19.70
N ALA A 238 -4.12 5.31 -18.63
CA ALA A 238 -3.27 4.15 -18.69
C ALA A 238 -3.67 3.13 -17.63
N THR A 239 -3.39 1.88 -17.93
CA THR A 239 -3.32 0.80 -16.95
C THR A 239 -1.89 0.27 -16.94
N GLY A 240 -1.46 -0.34 -15.85
CA GLY A 240 -0.09 -0.83 -15.76
C GLY A 240 0.19 -1.44 -14.41
N TYR A 241 1.31 -2.14 -14.34
CA TYR A 241 1.77 -2.79 -13.12
C TYR A 241 3.29 -2.71 -13.03
N ALA A 242 3.80 -2.75 -11.80
CA ALA A 242 5.21 -2.91 -11.49
C ALA A 242 5.40 -4.01 -10.45
N GLY A 243 4.62 -5.09 -10.53
CA GLY A 243 4.61 -6.16 -9.54
C GLY A 243 4.00 -5.70 -8.21
N ALA A 244 4.76 -5.84 -7.13
CA ALA A 244 4.32 -5.55 -5.76
C ALA A 244 4.49 -4.07 -5.35
N THR A 245 5.04 -3.23 -6.22
CA THR A 245 5.20 -1.79 -5.97
C THR A 245 4.20 -0.96 -6.80
N PRO A 246 3.75 0.21 -6.30
CA PRO A 246 2.91 1.11 -7.07
C PRO A 246 3.58 1.64 -8.35
N VAL A 247 2.77 1.97 -9.36
CA VAL A 247 3.22 2.55 -10.64
C VAL A 247 2.91 4.04 -10.68
N LYS A 248 3.87 4.86 -11.16
CA LYS A 248 3.66 6.24 -11.56
C LYS A 248 3.63 6.32 -13.09
N PHE A 249 2.62 7.02 -13.63
CA PHE A 249 2.50 7.31 -15.06
C PHE A 249 2.89 8.76 -15.35
N MET A 250 3.67 8.94 -16.42
CA MET A 250 4.14 10.20 -16.96
C MET A 250 3.77 10.26 -18.44
N TRP A 251 3.35 11.42 -18.90
CA TRP A 251 2.92 11.66 -20.28
C TRP A 251 3.76 12.78 -20.87
N ASP A 252 4.18 12.57 -22.11
CA ASP A 252 4.75 13.57 -23.01
C ASP A 252 3.82 13.67 -24.22
N PHE A 253 3.31 14.86 -24.55
CA PHE A 253 2.32 15.00 -25.62
C PHE A 253 2.91 15.29 -26.99
N ASP A 254 4.22 15.45 -27.09
CA ASP A 254 4.89 15.54 -28.39
C ASP A 254 6.30 14.93 -28.37
N SER A 255 7.13 15.28 -29.35
CA SER A 255 8.49 14.72 -29.48
C SER A 255 9.53 15.79 -29.81
N ARG A 256 9.19 17.08 -29.61
CA ARG A 256 10.00 18.21 -30.09
C ARG A 256 11.17 18.53 -29.17
N ASP A 257 11.04 18.23 -27.87
CA ASP A 257 12.05 18.50 -26.85
C ASP A 257 12.65 17.22 -26.24
N GLY A 258 12.38 16.07 -26.83
CA GLY A 258 12.82 14.76 -26.35
C GLY A 258 11.66 14.03 -25.67
N ILE A 259 11.98 13.17 -24.69
CA ILE A 259 10.97 12.59 -23.79
C ILE A 259 11.02 13.40 -22.49
N THR A 260 9.96 14.14 -22.20
CA THR A 260 9.83 14.99 -21.00
C THR A 260 8.59 14.63 -20.17
N GLU A 261 8.40 15.27 -19.01
CA GLU A 261 7.19 15.09 -18.17
C GLU A 261 6.26 16.29 -18.36
N ASP A 262 5.35 16.22 -19.34
CA ASP A 262 4.30 17.23 -19.56
C ASP A 262 3.17 17.11 -18.54
N ALA A 263 2.82 15.88 -18.18
CA ALA A 263 1.77 15.57 -17.21
C ALA A 263 2.03 14.27 -16.47
N THR A 264 1.42 14.13 -15.29
CA THR A 264 1.48 12.91 -14.48
C THR A 264 0.08 12.44 -14.07
N GLY A 265 -0.04 11.14 -13.85
CA GLY A 265 -1.26 10.52 -13.37
C GLY A 265 -1.81 9.46 -14.32
N GLN A 266 -2.63 8.57 -13.75
CA GLN A 266 -3.25 7.48 -14.50
C GLN A 266 -4.25 7.99 -15.56
N VAL A 267 -4.86 9.16 -15.33
CA VAL A 267 -5.81 9.81 -16.23
C VAL A 267 -5.40 11.27 -16.39
N VAL A 268 -5.21 11.71 -17.62
CA VAL A 268 -4.83 13.09 -17.95
C VAL A 268 -5.68 13.61 -19.13
N LYS A 269 -5.95 14.91 -19.15
CA LYS A 269 -6.67 15.57 -20.24
C LYS A 269 -5.72 16.44 -21.04
N ARG A 270 -5.83 16.39 -22.37
CA ARG A 270 -5.00 17.21 -23.28
C ARG A 270 -5.84 17.74 -24.44
N ARG A 271 -5.61 19.00 -24.78
CA ARG A 271 -6.19 19.66 -25.95
C ARG A 271 -5.10 19.99 -26.96
N PHE A 272 -5.24 19.53 -28.20
CA PHE A 272 -4.30 19.85 -29.27
C PHE A 272 -4.77 21.10 -30.02
N ARG A 273 -3.93 22.13 -30.06
CA ARG A 273 -4.27 23.47 -30.58
C ARG A 273 -3.61 23.81 -31.91
N THR A 274 -2.99 22.84 -32.57
CA THR A 274 -2.41 23.02 -33.90
C THR A 274 -2.68 21.76 -34.71
N PRO A 275 -3.13 21.88 -35.98
CA PRO A 275 -3.18 20.74 -36.88
C PRO A 275 -1.81 20.11 -37.05
N GLY A 276 -1.76 18.79 -37.25
CA GLY A 276 -0.50 18.06 -37.38
C GLY A 276 -0.55 16.65 -36.78
N THR A 277 0.58 15.96 -36.84
CA THR A 277 0.76 14.65 -36.20
C THR A 277 1.65 14.80 -34.97
N PHE A 278 1.22 14.22 -33.85
CA PHE A 278 1.94 14.20 -32.58
C PHE A 278 2.20 12.75 -32.20
N THR A 279 3.38 12.51 -31.63
CA THR A 279 3.71 11.25 -30.96
C THR A 279 3.62 11.50 -29.47
N VAL A 280 2.57 10.98 -28.84
CA VAL A 280 2.43 11.05 -27.37
C VAL A 280 3.19 9.87 -26.79
N THR A 281 4.06 10.11 -25.81
CA THR A 281 4.81 9.06 -25.11
C THR A 281 4.25 8.87 -23.70
N LEU A 282 3.83 7.65 -23.39
CA LEU A 282 3.50 7.20 -22.04
C LEU A 282 4.74 6.54 -21.45
N THR A 283 5.17 7.00 -20.27
CA THR A 283 6.24 6.37 -19.48
C THR A 283 5.68 5.94 -18.13
N ALA A 284 5.87 4.67 -17.80
CA ALA A 284 5.51 4.07 -16.52
C ALA A 284 6.77 3.70 -15.73
N VAL A 285 6.78 4.06 -14.45
CA VAL A 285 7.88 3.77 -13.53
C VAL A 285 7.36 3.17 -12.23
N ASP A 286 8.15 2.29 -11.63
CA ASP A 286 8.03 1.94 -10.22
C ASP A 286 8.29 3.20 -9.37
N ILE A 287 7.47 3.45 -8.34
CA ILE A 287 7.61 4.65 -7.48
C ILE A 287 8.95 4.73 -6.75
N TYR A 288 9.64 3.61 -6.56
CA TYR A 288 10.95 3.56 -5.91
C TYR A 288 12.13 3.62 -6.89
N GLY A 289 11.86 3.66 -8.20
CA GLY A 289 12.90 3.77 -9.23
C GLY A 289 13.83 2.56 -9.34
N LEU A 290 13.44 1.39 -8.85
CA LEU A 290 14.32 0.22 -8.81
C LEU A 290 14.33 -0.61 -10.08
N LYS A 291 13.20 -0.55 -10.78
CA LYS A 291 12.91 -1.30 -11.99
C LYS A 291 13.12 -0.41 -13.21
N GLN A 292 13.44 -1.04 -14.33
CA GLN A 292 13.58 -0.32 -15.59
C GLN A 292 12.22 0.30 -15.97
N PRO A 293 12.18 1.61 -16.31
CA PRO A 293 10.98 2.24 -16.86
C PRO A 293 10.47 1.50 -18.10
N TYR A 294 9.16 1.55 -18.32
CA TYR A 294 8.52 1.09 -19.54
C TYR A 294 7.94 2.30 -20.27
N SER A 295 8.21 2.42 -21.58
CA SER A 295 7.63 3.48 -22.39
C SER A 295 6.94 2.92 -23.63
N THR A 296 5.86 3.58 -24.03
CA THR A 296 5.11 3.25 -25.24
C THR A 296 4.48 4.50 -25.84
N THR A 297 4.07 4.44 -27.11
CA THR A 297 3.62 5.62 -27.85
C THR A 297 2.17 5.50 -28.32
N ILE A 298 1.58 6.67 -28.57
CA ILE A 298 0.26 6.87 -29.17
C ILE A 298 0.43 7.87 -30.31
N LYS A 299 -0.11 7.56 -31.48
CA LYS A 299 -0.12 8.50 -32.60
C LYS A 299 -1.40 9.33 -32.59
N VAL A 300 -1.25 10.65 -32.64
CA VAL A 300 -2.39 11.57 -32.70
C VAL A 300 -2.30 12.40 -33.96
N THR A 301 -3.33 12.33 -34.80
CA THR A 301 -3.47 13.17 -35.99
C THR A 301 -4.59 14.16 -35.77
N VAL A 302 -4.26 15.45 -35.84
CA VAL A 302 -5.21 16.56 -35.66
C VAL A 302 -5.45 17.19 -37.02
N ASN A 303 -6.69 17.09 -37.48
CA ASN A 303 -7.15 17.64 -38.74
C ASN A 303 -7.63 19.09 -38.55
N PRO A 304 -7.50 19.94 -39.59
CA PRO A 304 -8.03 21.30 -39.57
C PRO A 304 -9.52 21.38 -39.27
#